data_AF-A0A6P0RJQ4-F1
#
_entry.id   AF-A0A6P0RJQ4-F1
#
_cell.length_a   1.000
_cell.length_b   1.000
_cell.length_c   1.000
_cell.angle_alpha   90.00
_cell.angle_beta   90.00
_cell.angle_gamma   90.00
#
_symmetry.space_group_name_H-M   'P 1'
#
loop_
_entity.id
_entity.type
_entity.pdbx_description
1 polymer ?
#
loop_
_entity_poly.entity_id
_entity_poly.type
_entity_poly.pdbx_seq_one_letter_code
_entity_poly.pdbx_strand_id
1 'polypeptide(L)' 'MTTQLIEQILQLSISERLELIENIWNSITDIPDAIELTEKQKQELDYRLELYEQNSARGSNWEEVKQRIKNRK' A
#
# COMPACT_ATOMS: atom_id res chain seq x y z
N MET A 1 24.26 1.52 10.11
CA MET A 1 23.16 1.62 11.09
C MET A 1 21.89 0.92 10.59
N THR A 2 21.35 1.28 9.43
CA THR A 2 20.14 0.65 8.85
C THR A 2 20.28 -0.85 8.58
N THR A 3 21.46 -1.31 8.13
CA THR A 3 21.71 -2.75 7.88
C THR A 3 21.59 -3.59 9.15
N GLN A 4 22.06 -3.09 10.29
CA GLN A 4 22.02 -3.79 11.58
C GLN A 4 20.59 -3.89 12.13
N LEU A 5 19.74 -2.89 11.86
CA LEU A 5 18.32 -2.94 12.20
C LEU A 5 17.58 -4.00 11.37
N ILE A 6 17.89 -4.11 10.07
CA ILE A 6 17.30 -5.13 9.21
C ILE A 6 17.70 -6.53 9.69
N GLU A 7 18.96 -6.74 10.07
CA GLU A 7 19.41 -8.03 10.61
C GLU A 7 18.63 -8.43 11.87
N GLN A 8 18.34 -7.49 12.78
CA GLN A 8 17.53 -7.74 13.97
C GLN A 8 16.08 -8.07 13.63
N ILE A 9 15.47 -7.33 12.70
CA ILE A 9 14.10 -7.60 12.24
C ILE A 9 14.01 -8.99 11.59
N LEU A 10 15.05 -9.42 10.88
CA LEU A 10 15.07 -10.75 10.25
C LEU A 10 15.24 -11.90 11.25
N GLN A 11 15.64 -11.64 12.51
CA GLN A 11 15.62 -12.65 13.58
C GLN A 11 14.22 -12.90 14.15
N LEU A 12 13.26 -12.00 13.90
CA LEU A 12 11.88 -12.16 14.33
C LEU A 12 11.16 -13.25 13.53
N SER A 13 10.18 -13.89 14.16
CA SER A 13 9.26 -14.79 13.47
C SER A 13 8.49 -14.04 12.37
N ILE A 14 7.87 -14.78 11.44
CA ILE A 14 7.07 -14.16 10.38
C ILE A 14 5.92 -13.35 10.98
N SER A 15 5.25 -13.87 12.01
CA SER A 15 4.13 -13.18 12.67
C SER A 15 4.56 -11.86 13.30
N GLU A 16 5.67 -11.86 14.05
CA GLU A 16 6.20 -10.64 14.66
C GLU A 16 6.65 -9.61 13.62
N ARG A 17 7.20 -10.06 12.48
CA ARG A 17 7.53 -9.15 11.37
C ARG A 17 6.28 -8.53 10.76
N LEU A 18 5.20 -9.28 10.61
CA LEU A 18 3.93 -8.76 10.09
C LEU A 18 3.33 -7.73 11.05
N GLU A 19 3.34 -8.02 12.35
CA GLU A 19 2.89 -7.08 13.39
C GLU A 19 3.76 -5.80 13.40
N LEU A 20 5.08 -5.94 13.27
CA LEU A 20 5.99 -4.80 13.17
C LEU A 20 5.74 -3.96 11.91
N ILE A 21 5.48 -4.60 10.77
CA ILE A 21 5.11 -3.91 9.52
C ILE A 21 3.84 -3.09 9.73
N GLU A 22 2.81 -3.68 10.35
CA GLU A 22 1.55 -3.00 10.64
C GLU A 22 1.77 -1.82 11.60
N ASN A 23 2.51 -2.01 12.68
CA ASN A 23 2.80 -0.93 13.63
C ASN A 23 3.58 0.23 13.00
N ILE A 24 4.59 -0.06 12.17
CA ILE A 24 5.33 0.96 11.43
C ILE A 24 4.40 1.67 10.45
N TRP A 25 3.55 0.93 9.74
CA TRP A 25 2.58 1.51 8.80
C TRP A 25 1.61 2.46 9.51
N ASN A 26 1.05 2.05 10.64
CA ASN A 26 0.15 2.87 11.46
C ASN A 26 0.84 4.15 11.95
N SER A 27 2.11 4.07 12.36
CA SER A 27 2.88 5.23 12.79
C SER A 27 3.09 6.29 11.69
N ILE A 28 3.04 5.88 10.42
CA ILE A 28 3.15 6.78 9.27
C ILE A 28 1.78 7.42 8.98
N THR A 29 0.69 6.65 9.08
CA THR A 29 -0.67 7.15 8.82
C THR A 29 -1.16 8.16 9.86
N ASP A 30 -0.59 8.13 11.07
CA ASP A 30 -0.86 9.13 12.11
C ASP A 30 -0.24 10.50 11.82
N ILE A 31 0.47 10.67 10.70
CA ILE A 31 1.07 11.92 10.25
C ILE A 31 0.37 12.36 8.94
N PRO A 32 -0.69 13.19 9.02
CA PRO A 32 -1.56 13.51 7.89
C PRO A 32 -0.85 14.15 6.69
N ASP A 33 0.23 14.89 6.96
CA ASP A 33 0.98 15.66 5.96
C ASP A 33 2.37 15.07 5.65
N ALA A 34 2.65 13.82 6.06
CA ALA A 34 3.96 13.21 5.80
C ALA A 34 4.28 13.07 4.30
N ILE A 35 3.24 13.03 3.46
CA ILE A 35 3.37 12.94 2.00
C ILE A 35 2.45 13.98 1.37
N GLU A 36 3.00 15.14 1.03
CA GLU A 36 2.27 16.17 0.29
C GLU A 36 1.95 15.66 -1.12
N LEU A 37 0.65 15.53 -1.42
CA LEU A 37 0.18 15.26 -2.77
C LEU A 37 0.18 16.55 -3.58
N THR A 38 0.73 16.50 -4.79
CA THR A 38 0.55 17.58 -5.77
C THR A 38 -0.92 17.72 -6.13
N GLU A 39 -1.32 18.92 -6.53
CA GLU A 39 -2.70 19.20 -6.95
C GLU A 39 -3.19 18.25 -8.05
N LYS A 40 -2.31 17.91 -9.01
CA LYS A 40 -2.62 16.95 -10.07
C LYS A 40 -2.90 15.54 -9.54
N GLN A 41 -2.20 15.11 -8.49
CA GLN A 41 -2.42 13.80 -7.88
C GLN A 41 -3.74 13.78 -7.11
N LYS A 42 -4.09 14.85 -6.39
CA LYS A 42 -5.38 14.98 -5.72
C LYS A 42 -6.54 14.88 -6.71
N GLN A 43 -6.49 15.66 -7.80
CA GLN A 43 -7.50 15.65 -8.85
C GLN A 43 -7.68 14.27 -9.51
N GLU A 44 -6.59 13.54 -9.76
CA GLU A 44 -6.67 12.18 -10.30
C GLU A 44 -7.31 11.20 -9.31
N LEU A 45 -7.04 11.33 -8.01
CA LEU A 45 -7.64 10.50 -6.97
C LEU A 45 -9.14 10.78 -6.86
N ASP A 46 -9.54 12.05 -6.81
CA ASP A 46 -10.95 12.47 -6.76
C ASP A 46 -11.72 11.93 -7.97
N TYR A 47 -11.16 12.10 -9.17
CA TYR A 47 -11.75 11.57 -10.41
C TYR A 47 -11.93 10.04 -10.37
N ARG A 48 -10.91 9.31 -9.91
CA ARG A 48 -11.00 7.84 -9.79
C ARG A 48 -12.02 7.39 -8.76
N LEU A 49 -12.16 8.14 -7.67
CA LEU A 49 -13.12 7.85 -6.62
C LEU A 49 -14.54 8.03 -7.16
N GLU A 50 -14.83 9.15 -7.82
CA GLU A 50 -16.12 9.40 -8.46
C GLU A 50 -16.48 8.30 -9.48
N LEU A 51 -15.51 7.89 -10.30
CA LEU A 51 -15.71 6.82 -11.28
C LEU A 51 -16.02 5.46 -10.62
N TYR A 52 -15.43 5.20 -9.45
CA TYR A 52 -15.68 3.98 -8.68
C TYR A 52 -17.05 4.01 -8.00
N GLU A 53 -17.46 5.15 -7.45
CA GLU A 53 -18.79 5.34 -6.85
C GLU A 53 -19.91 5.18 -7.89
N GLN A 54 -19.70 5.70 -9.10
CA GLN A 54 -20.66 5.55 -10.21
C GLN A 54 -20.72 4.11 -10.76
N ASN A 55 -19.62 3.35 -10.66
CA ASN A 55 -19.58 1.96 -11.11
C ASN A 55 -18.53 1.16 -10.34
N SER A 56 -18.96 0.51 -9.25
CA SER A 56 -18.08 -0.26 -8.37
C SER A 56 -17.51 -1.53 -9.03
N ALA A 57 -18.06 -1.96 -10.17
CA ALA A 57 -17.59 -3.12 -10.92
C ALA A 57 -16.44 -2.81 -11.89
N ARG A 58 -15.95 -1.57 -11.94
CA ARG A 58 -14.87 -1.16 -12.86
C ARG A 58 -13.48 -1.66 -12.45
N GLY A 59 -13.32 -2.14 -11.22
CA GLY A 59 -12.10 -2.77 -10.73
C GLY A 59 -12.02 -4.25 -11.07
N SER A 60 -10.80 -4.77 -11.23
CA SER A 60 -10.56 -6.22 -11.23
C SER A 60 -10.44 -6.72 -9.80
N ASN A 61 -10.99 -7.90 -9.50
CA ASN A 61 -10.71 -8.54 -8.21
C ASN A 61 -9.22 -8.94 -8.12
N TRP A 62 -8.75 -9.20 -6.90
CA TRP A 62 -7.34 -9.49 -6.66
C TRP A 62 -6.85 -10.72 -7.45
N GLU A 63 -7.64 -11.78 -7.52
CA GLU A 63 -7.35 -12.99 -8.28
C GLU A 63 -7.09 -12.68 -9.76
N GLU A 64 -7.94 -11.89 -10.41
CA GLU A 64 -7.79 -11.46 -11.80
C GLU A 64 -6.51 -10.63 -12.01
N VAL A 65 -6.23 -9.69 -11.10
CA VAL A 65 -4.99 -8.88 -11.15
C VAL A 65 -3.77 -9.79 -11.04
N LYS A 66 -3.78 -10.72 -10.09
CA LYS A 66 -2.70 -11.69 -9.85
C LYS A 66 -2.46 -12.58 -11.05
N GLN A 67 -3.52 -13.08 -11.70
CA GLN A 67 -3.40 -13.85 -12.94
C GLN A 67 -2.77 -13.02 -14.06
N ARG A 68 -3.24 -11.79 -14.27
CA ARG A 68 -2.68 -10.89 -15.29
C ARG A 68 -1.19 -10.61 -15.06
N ILE A 69 -0.75 -10.39 -13.82
CA ILE A 69 0.67 -10.15 -13.49
C ILE A 69 1.50 -11.41 -13.77
N LYS A 70 1.04 -12.59 -13.35
CA LYS A 70 1.75 -13.85 -13.57
C LYS A 70 1.88 -14.22 -15.05
N ASN A 71 0.90 -13.84 -15.86
CA ASN A 71 0.84 -14.17 -17.29
C ASN A 71 1.61 -13.19 -18.19
N ARG A 72 2.24 -12.14 -17.64
CA ARG A 72 3.09 -11.18 -18.39
C ARG A 72 4.51 -11.70 -18.65
N LYS A 73 4.70 -13.01 -18.80
CA LYS A 73 5.99 -13.59 -19.20
C LYS A 73 6.30 -13.29 -20.66
#